data_AF-A0ABD3KQP6-F1
#
_entry.id   AF-A0ABD3KQP6-F1
#
_cell.length_a   1.000
_cell.length_b   1.000
_cell.length_c   1.000
_cell.angle_alpha   90.00
_cell.angle_beta   90.00
_cell.angle_gamma   90.00
#
_symmetry.space_group_name_H-M   'P 1'
#
loop_
_entity.id
_entity.type
_entity.pdbx_description
1 polymer ?
#
loop_
_entity_poly.entity_id
_entity_poly.type
_entity_poly.pdbx_seq_one_letter_code
_entity_poly.pdbx_strand_id
1 'polypeptide(L)'
;MQMLEMIGDRLDQQAAASAAAIAAATNAANAANAAVAANAAAATAAAPIAEPEEELEEIPLEDVAAGRPRQKLVQHFLRLNPPTFTGAGNPEAAALWVQELENAFELLLCTEGEKVVLATYQLRGTAATWWKTNKGIVFPDGVAQEWNAFLEAFNEKYFSDCAKELKMAEFQRLRQGTMTVD
;
A
#
# COMPACT_ATOMS: atom_id res chain seq x y z
N MET A 1 -15.39 -53.44 -24.81
CA MET A 1 -14.05 -53.00 -25.25
C MET A 1 -14.05 -51.65 -25.98
N GLN A 2 -15.15 -51.21 -26.62
CA GLN A 2 -15.23 -49.92 -27.35
C GLN A 2 -15.24 -48.61 -26.52
N MET A 3 -15.53 -48.63 -25.20
CA MET A 3 -15.59 -47.40 -24.40
C MET A 3 -14.21 -46.87 -23.97
N LEU A 4 -13.17 -47.71 -23.93
CA LEU A 4 -11.82 -47.31 -23.52
C LEU A 4 -11.02 -46.65 -24.65
N GLU A 5 -11.29 -47.02 -25.92
CA GLU A 5 -10.68 -46.36 -27.09
C GLU A 5 -11.25 -44.95 -27.31
N MET A 6 -12.54 -44.74 -27.02
CA MET A 6 -13.21 -43.46 -27.22
C MET A 6 -12.77 -42.36 -26.24
N ILE A 7 -12.14 -42.73 -25.12
CA ILE A 7 -11.61 -41.78 -24.12
C ILE A 7 -10.20 -41.32 -24.49
N GLY A 8 -9.38 -42.21 -25.07
CA GLY A 8 -8.03 -41.86 -25.55
C GLY A 8 -8.10 -40.82 -26.67
N ASP A 9 -8.92 -41.07 -27.69
CA ASP A 9 -9.10 -40.15 -28.82
C ASP A 9 -9.60 -38.76 -28.37
N ARG A 10 -10.45 -38.72 -27.34
CA ARG A 10 -11.00 -37.48 -26.80
C ARG A 10 -9.98 -36.66 -26.00
N LEU A 11 -9.02 -37.32 -25.35
CA LEU A 11 -7.91 -36.64 -24.67
C LEU A 11 -6.91 -36.07 -25.67
N ASP A 12 -6.57 -36.80 -26.72
CA ASP A 12 -5.71 -36.31 -27.80
C ASP A 12 -6.35 -35.14 -28.56
N GLN A 13 -7.66 -35.21 -28.82
CA GLN A 13 -8.39 -34.13 -29.49
C GLN A 13 -8.55 -32.88 -28.60
N GLN A 14 -8.66 -33.05 -27.28
CA GLN A 14 -8.70 -31.93 -26.34
C GLN A 14 -7.32 -31.28 -26.14
N ALA A 15 -6.23 -32.04 -26.23
CA ALA A 15 -4.86 -31.52 -26.22
C ALA A 15 -4.55 -30.70 -27.49
N ALA A 16 -4.92 -31.21 -28.67
CA ALA A 16 -4.72 -30.51 -29.95
C ALA A 16 -5.50 -29.18 -30.06
N ALA A 17 -6.71 -29.12 -29.51
CA ALA A 17 -7.52 -27.90 -29.48
C ALA A 17 -6.90 -26.79 -28.60
N SER A 18 -6.22 -27.16 -27.51
CA SER A 18 -5.57 -26.19 -26.60
C SER A 18 -4.33 -25.53 -27.23
N ALA A 19 -3.59 -26.24 -28.07
CA ALA A 19 -2.42 -25.72 -28.77
C ALA A 19 -2.79 -24.72 -29.89
N ALA A 20 -3.92 -24.94 -30.58
CA ALA A 20 -4.40 -24.04 -31.63
C ALA A 20 -4.87 -22.67 -31.08
N ALA A 21 -5.42 -22.63 -29.87
CA ALA A 21 -5.86 -21.39 -29.22
C ALA A 21 -4.69 -20.47 -28.83
N ILE A 22 -3.54 -21.04 -28.44
CA ILE A 22 -2.33 -20.29 -28.05
C ILE A 22 -1.65 -19.66 -29.27
N ALA A 23 -1.69 -20.33 -30.43
CA ALA A 23 -1.15 -19.80 -31.69
C ALA A 23 -1.96 -18.61 -32.24
N ALA A 24 -3.29 -18.61 -32.06
CA ALA A 24 -4.16 -17.52 -32.50
C ALA A 24 -3.97 -16.23 -31.68
N ALA A 25 -3.72 -16.35 -30.37
CA ALA A 25 -3.50 -15.20 -29.49
C ALA A 25 -2.16 -14.47 -29.77
N THR A 26 -1.15 -15.20 -30.28
CA THR A 26 0.18 -14.64 -30.56
C THR A 26 0.21 -13.81 -31.86
N ASN A 27 -0.63 -14.15 -32.85
CA ASN A 27 -0.68 -13.44 -34.14
C ASN A 27 -1.40 -12.07 -34.08
N ALA A 28 -2.27 -11.84 -33.09
CA ALA A 28 -2.94 -10.56 -32.91
C ALA A 28 -2.00 -9.48 -32.33
N ALA A 29 -0.99 -9.86 -31.54
CA ALA A 29 -0.07 -8.92 -30.90
C ALA A 29 1.04 -8.42 -31.84
N ASN A 30 1.43 -9.20 -32.85
CA ASN A 30 2.56 -8.88 -33.74
C ASN A 30 2.19 -7.97 -34.93
N ALA A 31 0.91 -7.67 -35.15
CA ALA A 31 0.46 -6.78 -36.24
C ALA A 31 0.59 -5.27 -35.92
N ALA A 32 0.86 -4.90 -34.67
CA ALA A 32 0.87 -3.49 -34.24
C ALA A 32 2.25 -2.79 -34.34
N ASN A 33 3.35 -3.53 -34.58
CA ASN A 33 4.71 -3.01 -34.41
C ASN A 33 5.50 -2.73 -35.71
N ALA A 34 4.86 -2.66 -36.89
CA ALA A 34 5.54 -2.60 -38.19
C ALA A 34 5.35 -1.30 -39.02
N ALA A 35 4.87 -0.20 -38.43
CA ALA A 35 4.91 1.13 -39.04
C ALA A 35 5.16 2.10 -37.88
N VAL A 36 6.27 2.83 -37.77
CA VAL A 36 6.69 3.91 -38.65
C VAL A 36 8.21 4.11 -38.47
N ALA A 37 8.99 3.63 -39.43
CA ALA A 37 10.36 4.09 -39.66
C ALA A 37 10.52 4.32 -41.17
N ALA A 38 11.16 5.43 -41.52
CA ALA A 38 11.55 5.87 -42.86
C ALA A 38 10.49 6.57 -43.72
N ASN A 39 10.55 7.90 -43.78
CA ASN A 39 10.68 8.54 -45.08
C ASN A 39 11.56 9.80 -45.03
N ALA A 40 12.43 9.95 -46.02
CA ALA A 40 13.52 10.90 -46.10
C ALA A 40 13.19 12.15 -46.95
N ALA A 41 13.82 13.27 -46.58
CA ALA A 41 14.21 14.47 -47.33
C ALA A 41 13.54 14.85 -48.67
N ALA A 42 12.95 16.05 -48.72
CA ALA A 42 13.27 17.11 -49.70
C ALA A 42 12.58 18.45 -49.31
N ALA A 43 13.33 19.54 -49.43
CA ALA A 43 13.01 20.88 -48.96
C ALA A 43 12.03 21.67 -49.85
N THR A 44 11.17 22.50 -49.25
CA THR A 44 10.77 23.81 -49.79
C THR A 44 10.36 24.74 -48.65
N ALA A 45 10.80 25.99 -48.75
CA ALA A 45 10.86 27.02 -47.72
C ALA A 45 9.51 27.65 -47.31
N ALA A 46 9.33 27.93 -46.02
CA ALA A 46 8.78 29.19 -45.48
C ALA A 46 8.91 29.19 -43.94
N ALA A 47 9.52 30.23 -43.38
CA ALA A 47 9.61 30.52 -41.93
C ALA A 47 8.63 31.67 -41.57
N PRO A 48 8.53 32.11 -40.30
CA PRO A 48 7.66 31.60 -39.24
C PRO A 48 6.60 32.63 -38.81
N ILE A 49 5.51 32.20 -38.18
CA ILE A 49 4.66 33.09 -37.35
C ILE A 49 4.61 32.47 -35.95
N ALA A 50 5.09 33.24 -34.99
CA ALA A 50 5.12 32.92 -33.58
C ALA A 50 3.83 33.40 -32.92
N GLU A 51 3.17 32.52 -32.16
CA GLU A 51 2.35 32.89 -30.99
C GLU A 51 2.26 31.66 -30.06
N PRO A 52 2.36 31.84 -28.73
CA PRO A 52 2.59 30.76 -27.79
C PRO A 52 1.26 30.15 -27.34
N GLU A 53 1.03 28.88 -27.66
CA GLU A 53 -0.06 28.12 -27.04
C GLU A 53 0.46 27.57 -25.71
N GLU A 54 -0.14 28.04 -24.62
CA GLU A 54 0.05 27.54 -23.25
C GLU A 54 -0.29 26.05 -23.19
N GLU A 55 0.71 25.20 -23.40
CA GLU A 55 0.70 23.85 -22.89
C GLU A 55 0.87 23.97 -21.38
N LEU A 56 -0.22 23.78 -20.62
CA LEU A 56 -0.15 23.62 -19.17
C LEU A 56 0.73 22.40 -18.90
N GLU A 57 2.03 22.63 -18.72
CA GLU A 57 2.97 21.65 -18.19
C GLU A 57 2.36 21.08 -16.91
N GLU A 58 1.99 19.81 -16.99
CA GLU A 58 1.63 19.00 -15.85
C GLU A 58 2.83 19.08 -14.89
N ILE A 59 2.68 19.84 -13.80
CA ILE A 59 3.74 20.02 -12.80
C ILE A 59 4.17 18.61 -12.41
N PRO A 60 5.42 18.19 -12.68
CA PRO A 60 5.89 16.92 -12.18
C PRO A 60 5.71 16.98 -10.67
N LEU A 61 4.88 16.09 -10.12
CA LEU A 61 4.88 15.79 -8.69
C LEU A 61 6.25 15.19 -8.40
N GLU A 62 7.27 16.04 -8.30
CA GLU A 62 8.56 15.66 -7.77
C GLU A 62 8.27 15.04 -6.42
N ASP A 63 8.70 13.78 -6.23
CA ASP A 63 8.65 13.13 -4.93
C ASP A 63 9.53 13.94 -3.98
N VAL A 64 8.93 14.93 -3.32
CA VAL A 64 9.57 15.84 -2.37
C VAL A 64 10.30 15.05 -1.27
N ALA A 65 9.91 13.79 -1.05
CA ALA A 65 10.53 12.92 -0.08
C ALA A 65 11.78 12.20 -0.60
N ALA A 66 11.87 11.85 -1.88
CA ALA A 66 13.02 11.11 -2.44
C ALA A 66 14.36 11.87 -2.34
N GLY A 67 14.34 13.20 -2.27
CA GLY A 67 15.54 14.05 -2.14
C GLY A 67 15.79 14.64 -0.75
N ARG A 68 14.91 14.39 0.24
CA ARG A 68 14.98 15.12 1.51
C ARG A 68 16.11 14.61 2.42
N PRO A 69 16.88 15.49 3.09
CA PRO A 69 17.82 15.06 4.11
C PRO A 69 17.08 14.46 5.32
N ARG A 70 17.34 13.18 5.64
CA ARG A 70 16.71 12.47 6.77
C ARG A 70 16.88 13.20 8.11
N GLN A 71 18.01 13.88 8.33
CA GLN A 71 18.25 14.67 9.54
C GLN A 71 17.25 15.83 9.68
N LYS A 72 16.90 16.50 8.58
CA LYS A 72 15.90 17.57 8.59
C LYS A 72 14.52 17.03 8.91
N LEU A 73 14.13 15.90 8.32
CA LEU A 73 12.86 15.23 8.63
C LEU A 73 12.76 14.94 10.14
N VAL A 74 13.77 14.29 10.71
CA VAL A 74 13.78 13.95 12.15
C VAL A 74 13.71 15.23 12.99
N GLN A 75 14.45 16.28 12.65
CA GLN A 75 14.40 17.55 13.37
C GLN A 75 13.01 18.19 13.34
N HIS A 76 12.36 18.21 12.18
CA HIS A 76 11.01 18.75 12.03
C HIS A 76 9.98 17.91 12.79
N PHE A 77 10.06 16.59 12.67
CA PHE A 77 9.20 15.66 13.41
C PHE A 77 9.30 15.87 14.92
N LEU A 78 10.50 15.91 15.49
CA LEU A 78 10.67 16.12 16.93
C LEU A 78 10.20 17.50 17.40
N ARG A 79 10.22 18.52 16.52
CA ARG A 79 9.70 19.86 16.84
C ARG A 79 8.18 19.89 16.97
N LEU A 80 7.47 18.96 16.34
CA LEU A 80 6.02 18.78 16.52
C LEU A 80 5.66 18.14 17.87
N ASN A 81 6.67 17.78 18.68
CA ASN A 81 6.51 17.10 19.96
C ASN A 81 5.58 15.86 19.87
N PRO A 82 5.93 14.89 19.02
CA PRO A 82 5.07 13.75 18.74
C PRO A 82 4.83 12.94 20.02
N PRO A 83 3.63 12.38 20.21
CA PRO A 83 3.32 11.60 21.40
C PRO A 83 4.13 10.31 21.43
N THR A 84 4.38 9.81 22.64
CA THR A 84 5.04 8.50 22.85
C THR A 84 4.04 7.47 23.34
N PHE A 85 4.20 6.22 22.92
CA PHE A 85 3.35 5.13 23.36
C PHE A 85 4.17 4.10 24.15
N THR A 86 3.80 3.86 25.40
CA THR A 86 4.53 2.96 26.29
C THR A 86 4.07 1.50 26.19
N GLY A 87 2.92 1.26 25.54
CA GLY A 87 2.23 -0.04 25.54
C GLY A 87 1.31 -0.26 26.72
N ALA A 88 1.20 0.72 27.63
CA ALA A 88 0.23 0.73 28.72
C ALA A 88 -0.90 1.71 28.37
N GLY A 89 -2.14 1.23 28.28
CA GLY A 89 -3.29 2.06 27.93
C GLY A 89 -4.49 1.21 27.49
N ASN A 90 -5.66 1.85 27.41
CA ASN A 90 -6.82 1.28 26.74
C ASN A 90 -6.65 1.36 25.20
N PRO A 91 -7.43 0.61 24.42
CA PRO A 91 -7.38 0.67 22.94
C PRO A 91 -7.54 2.10 22.39
N GLU A 92 -8.30 2.95 23.08
CA GLU A 92 -8.49 4.36 22.70
C GLU A 92 -7.19 5.17 22.73
N ALA A 93 -6.34 5.00 23.75
CA ALA A 93 -5.04 5.67 23.82
C ALA A 93 -4.10 5.24 22.67
N ALA A 94 -4.17 3.97 22.26
CA ALA A 94 -3.41 3.49 21.11
C ALA A 94 -3.94 4.10 19.79
N ALA A 95 -5.26 4.27 19.66
CA ALA A 95 -5.88 4.86 18.46
C ALA A 95 -5.53 6.34 18.34
N LEU A 96 -5.63 7.09 19.45
CA LEU A 96 -5.28 8.49 19.49
C LEU A 96 -3.79 8.71 19.18
N TRP A 97 -2.92 7.85 19.70
CA TRP A 97 -1.49 7.90 19.39
C TRP A 97 -1.21 7.73 17.88
N VAL A 98 -1.87 6.77 17.22
CA VAL A 98 -1.75 6.57 15.76
C VAL A 98 -2.24 7.82 15.02
N GLN A 99 -3.43 8.33 15.37
CA GLN A 99 -4.02 9.50 14.74
C GLN A 99 -3.10 10.74 14.82
N GLU A 100 -2.52 11.01 15.99
CA GLU A 100 -1.60 12.14 16.17
C GLU A 100 -0.32 11.99 15.34
N LEU A 101 0.19 10.77 15.16
CA LEU A 101 1.33 10.51 14.28
C LEU A 101 0.96 10.67 12.81
N GLU A 102 -0.20 10.20 12.37
CA GLU A 102 -0.66 10.35 10.99
C GLU A 102 -0.80 11.82 10.60
N ASN A 103 -1.34 12.66 11.48
CA ASN A 103 -1.39 14.11 11.29
C ASN A 103 0.01 14.71 11.08
N ALA A 104 1.00 14.28 11.88
CA ALA A 104 2.38 14.75 11.74
C ALA A 104 3.02 14.24 10.44
N PHE A 105 2.72 13.00 10.02
CA PHE A 105 3.25 12.42 8.79
C PHE A 105 2.67 13.06 7.53
N GLU A 106 1.39 13.41 7.55
CA GLU A 106 0.73 14.16 6.48
C GLU A 106 1.35 15.55 6.35
N LEU A 107 1.51 16.28 7.45
CA LEU A 107 2.14 17.60 7.46
C LEU A 107 3.58 17.57 6.93
N LEU A 108 4.31 16.48 7.22
CA LEU A 108 5.70 16.33 6.82
C LEU A 108 5.89 15.64 5.48
N LEU A 109 4.83 15.16 4.81
CA LEU A 109 4.88 14.36 3.59
C LEU A 109 5.83 13.15 3.73
N CYS A 110 5.65 12.37 4.80
CA CYS A 110 6.48 11.19 5.05
C CYS A 110 6.13 10.06 4.08
N THR A 111 7.17 9.40 3.54
CA THR A 111 7.02 8.11 2.85
C THR A 111 6.64 7.00 3.83
N GLU A 112 6.13 5.90 3.30
CA GLU A 112 5.75 4.71 4.09
C GLU A 112 6.86 4.24 5.04
N GLY A 113 8.09 4.10 4.54
CA GLY A 113 9.24 3.70 5.34
C GLY A 113 9.63 4.72 6.40
N GLU A 114 9.49 6.01 6.12
CA GLU A 114 9.74 7.08 7.10
C GLU A 114 8.71 7.05 8.23
N LYS A 115 7.42 6.82 7.92
CA LYS A 115 6.35 6.69 8.92
C LYS A 115 6.68 5.58 9.92
N VAL A 116 7.03 4.39 9.42
CA VAL A 116 7.39 3.23 10.28
C VAL A 116 8.60 3.55 11.16
N VAL A 117 9.66 4.15 10.60
CA VAL A 117 10.86 4.52 11.35
C VAL A 117 10.54 5.54 12.45
N LEU A 118 9.77 6.59 12.14
CA LEU A 118 9.45 7.64 13.10
C LEU A 118 8.47 7.17 14.17
N ALA A 119 7.45 6.38 13.83
CA ALA A 119 6.50 5.82 14.78
C ALA A 119 7.19 4.86 15.76
N THR A 120 8.06 3.98 15.25
CA THR A 120 8.78 3.01 16.09
C THR A 120 9.81 3.69 16.98
N TYR A 121 10.34 4.84 16.56
CA TYR A 121 11.14 5.72 17.42
C TYR A 121 10.32 6.33 18.57
N GLN A 122 8.99 6.45 18.45
CA GLN A 122 8.11 6.97 19.52
C GLN A 122 7.58 5.91 20.48
N LEU A 123 7.86 4.63 20.23
CA LEU A 123 7.56 3.56 21.17
C LEU A 123 8.49 3.60 22.38
N ARG A 124 7.94 3.38 23.57
CA ARG A 124 8.65 3.33 24.85
C ARG A 124 8.23 2.08 25.61
N GLY A 125 8.93 1.78 26.72
CA GLY A 125 8.51 0.72 27.65
C GLY A 125 8.24 -0.64 26.99
N THR A 126 7.08 -1.22 27.28
CA THR A 126 6.70 -2.55 26.79
C THR A 126 6.45 -2.54 25.29
N ALA A 127 5.99 -1.43 24.70
CA ALA A 127 5.81 -1.31 23.26
C ALA A 127 7.12 -1.30 22.48
N ALA A 128 8.14 -0.61 22.98
CA ALA A 128 9.46 -0.66 22.37
C ALA A 128 10.05 -2.08 22.39
N THR A 129 9.86 -2.81 23.49
CA THR A 129 10.30 -4.21 23.62
C THR A 129 9.55 -5.13 22.67
N TRP A 130 8.22 -5.01 22.59
CA TRP A 130 7.40 -5.78 21.66
C TRP A 130 7.83 -5.58 20.21
N TRP A 131 8.05 -4.33 19.80
CA TRP A 131 8.44 -4.04 18.43
C TRP A 131 9.79 -4.66 18.07
N LYS A 132 10.78 -4.58 18.97
CA LYS A 132 12.11 -5.19 18.74
C LYS A 132 12.02 -6.70 18.49
N THR A 133 11.13 -7.40 19.19
CA THR A 133 10.96 -8.85 19.05
C THR A 133 10.19 -9.23 17.79
N ASN A 134 9.20 -8.43 17.37
CA ASN A 134 8.31 -8.79 16.27
C ASN A 134 8.67 -8.14 14.93
N LYS A 135 9.59 -7.17 14.90
CA LYS A 135 9.97 -6.47 13.66
C LYS A 135 10.37 -7.42 12.52
N GLY A 136 11.13 -8.48 12.82
CA GLY A 136 11.56 -9.45 11.79
C GLY A 136 10.43 -10.36 11.28
N ILE A 137 9.33 -10.46 12.03
CA ILE A 137 8.12 -11.19 11.62
C ILE A 137 7.26 -10.28 10.74
N VAL A 138 7.09 -9.02 11.14
CA VAL A 138 6.29 -8.02 10.41
C VAL A 138 6.98 -7.60 9.11
N PHE A 139 8.30 -7.42 9.15
CA PHE A 139 9.13 -7.03 8.01
C PHE A 139 10.28 -8.03 7.83
N PRO A 140 10.03 -9.18 7.17
CA PRO A 140 11.08 -10.10 6.77
C PRO A 140 12.09 -9.45 5.82
N ASP A 141 13.27 -10.06 5.69
CA ASP A 141 14.34 -9.55 4.84
C ASP A 141 13.86 -9.35 3.38
N GLY A 142 14.13 -8.17 2.84
CA GLY A 142 13.73 -7.79 1.47
C GLY A 142 12.29 -7.30 1.33
N VAL A 143 11.48 -7.30 2.40
CA VAL A 143 10.13 -6.75 2.38
C VAL A 143 10.16 -5.24 2.66
N ALA A 144 9.40 -4.48 1.89
CA ALA A 144 9.28 -3.03 2.09
C ALA A 144 8.62 -2.71 3.44
N GLN A 145 9.08 -1.64 4.10
CA GLN A 145 8.48 -1.18 5.35
C GLN A 145 7.28 -0.29 5.02
N GLU A 146 6.11 -0.92 4.91
CA GLU A 146 4.85 -0.22 4.69
C GLU A 146 4.19 0.17 6.02
N TRP A 147 3.59 1.37 6.07
CA TRP A 147 2.92 1.86 7.27
C TRP A 147 1.74 0.96 7.64
N ASN A 148 0.98 0.51 6.65
CA ASN A 148 -0.18 -0.34 6.87
C ASN A 148 0.18 -1.67 7.53
N ALA A 149 1.28 -2.31 7.13
CA ALA A 149 1.76 -3.55 7.74
C ALA A 149 2.19 -3.35 9.21
N PHE A 150 2.79 -2.19 9.54
CA PHE A 150 3.02 -1.82 10.94
C PHE A 150 1.70 -1.65 11.70
N LEU A 151 0.72 -0.94 11.12
CA LEU A 151 -0.58 -0.70 11.76
C LEU A 151 -1.34 -1.99 12.02
N GLU A 152 -1.33 -2.95 11.09
CA GLU A 152 -1.96 -4.25 11.27
C GLU A 152 -1.37 -4.99 12.48
N ALA A 153 -0.04 -5.12 12.53
CA ALA A 153 0.64 -5.77 13.66
C ALA A 153 0.46 -5.01 14.99
N PHE A 154 0.49 -3.68 14.95
CA PHE A 154 0.27 -2.82 16.11
C PHE A 154 -1.16 -2.96 16.64
N ASN A 155 -2.15 -2.95 15.75
CA ASN A 155 -3.55 -3.09 16.08
C ASN A 155 -3.84 -4.50 16.60
N GLU A 156 -3.28 -5.53 15.99
CA GLU A 156 -3.33 -6.88 16.54
C GLU A 156 -2.78 -6.86 17.98
N LYS A 157 -1.59 -6.30 18.22
CA LYS A 157 -1.02 -6.33 19.58
C LYS A 157 -1.84 -5.56 20.63
N TYR A 158 -2.33 -4.37 20.30
CA TYR A 158 -2.89 -3.44 21.29
C TYR A 158 -4.42 -3.35 21.26
N PHE A 159 -5.06 -3.93 20.25
CA PHE A 159 -6.51 -3.94 20.08
C PHE A 159 -7.11 -5.36 19.99
N SER A 160 -6.36 -6.44 19.78
CA SER A 160 -6.94 -7.76 19.42
C SER A 160 -7.84 -8.42 20.47
N ASP A 161 -7.63 -8.17 21.77
CA ASP A 161 -8.45 -8.82 22.82
C ASP A 161 -9.19 -7.82 23.70
N CYS A 162 -8.60 -6.66 23.99
CA CYS A 162 -9.19 -5.67 24.88
C CYS A 162 -10.41 -4.96 24.26
N ALA A 163 -10.43 -4.74 22.92
CA ALA A 163 -11.60 -4.17 22.24
C ALA A 163 -12.78 -5.16 22.21
N LYS A 164 -12.50 -6.47 22.05
CA LYS A 164 -13.53 -7.52 22.12
C LYS A 164 -14.04 -7.70 23.55
N GLU A 165 -13.15 -7.77 24.54
CA GLU A 165 -13.52 -7.95 25.94
C GLU A 165 -14.26 -6.74 26.52
N LEU A 166 -13.86 -5.51 26.19
CA LEU A 166 -14.56 -4.31 26.67
C LEU A 166 -15.96 -4.19 26.06
N LYS A 167 -16.11 -4.41 24.75
CA LYS A 167 -17.43 -4.46 24.10
C LYS A 167 -18.28 -5.61 24.61
N MET A 168 -17.69 -6.79 24.85
CA MET A 168 -18.38 -7.93 25.43
C MET A 168 -18.83 -7.64 26.85
N ALA A 169 -17.98 -7.01 27.68
CA ALA A 169 -18.32 -6.62 29.04
C ALA A 169 -19.39 -5.52 29.08
N GLU A 170 -19.33 -4.52 28.20
CA GLU A 170 -20.38 -3.51 28.02
C GLU A 170 -21.71 -4.13 27.58
N PHE A 171 -21.67 -5.05 26.61
CA PHE A 171 -22.83 -5.80 26.15
C PHE A 171 -23.43 -6.68 27.26
N GLN A 172 -22.60 -7.32 28.08
CA GLN A 172 -23.04 -8.10 29.25
C GLN A 172 -23.60 -7.22 30.37
N ARG A 173 -23.15 -5.97 30.49
CA ARG A 173 -23.67 -4.99 31.49
C ARG A 173 -24.93 -4.26 31.03
N LEU A 174 -25.22 -4.24 29.74
CA LEU A 174 -26.47 -3.71 29.20
C LEU A 174 -27.63 -4.57 29.69
N ARG A 175 -28.32 -4.11 30.74
CA ARG A 175 -29.66 -4.59 31.08
C ARG A 175 -30.67 -3.64 30.44
N GLN A 176 -31.57 -4.20 29.63
CA GLN A 176 -32.65 -3.50 28.92
C GLN A 176 -33.53 -2.60 29.82
N GLY A 177 -33.51 -2.81 31.15
CA GLY A 177 -34.27 -2.01 32.11
C GLY A 177 -35.77 -2.02 31.79
N THR A 178 -36.49 -0.98 32.19
CA THR A 178 -37.90 -0.72 31.83
C THR A 178 -38.05 -0.02 30.47
N MET A 179 -37.05 -0.07 29.60
CA MET A 179 -37.17 0.51 28.26
C MET A 179 -38.02 -0.42 27.40
N THR A 180 -39.29 -0.07 27.22
CA THR A 180 -40.15 -0.67 26.22
C THR A 180 -39.63 -0.31 24.83
N VAL A 181 -39.49 -1.33 23.99
CA VAL A 181 -39.24 -1.16 22.56
C VAL A 181 -40.59 -0.86 21.93
N ASP A 182 -40.77 0.36 21.43
CA ASP A 182 -41.95 0.79 20.69
C ASP A 182 -41.91 0.22 19.25
#